data_AF-A0A0D2LT46-F1
#
_entry.id   AF-A0A0D2LT46-F1
#
_cell.length_a   1.000
_cell.length_b   1.000
_cell.length_c   1.000
_cell.angle_alpha   90.00
_cell.angle_beta   90.00
_cell.angle_gamma   90.00
#
_symmetry.space_group_name_H-M   'P 1'
#
loop_
_entity.id
_entity.type
_entity.pdbx_description
1 polymer ?
#
loop_
_entity_poly.entity_id
_entity_poly.type
_entity_poly.pdbx_seq_one_letter_code
_entity_poly.pdbx_strand_id
1 'polypeptide(L)'
;MLSKLLISACGGPGAAALLPASQRIMAGLMGAPAANKGAAATGSERQQQRRRGYASASAANAATKSYPMIDHQYDAIVVGAGGAGLRAAVGLSEAGLKTACITKLFPTRSHTVAAQGGINAALGNMSVDDWRWHAYDTIKGSDWLGDQDAIQYMCREAPKAVIELENYGLPFSRTDDGKIYQRAFGGQSLDYGKGGQAYRCACAADRTGHAMLHTLYGMAMKFNIQFFGGGVWGWRRDAGVGVC
;
A
#
# COMPACT_ATOMS: atom_id res chain seq x y z
N MET A 1 8.78 -16.06 -3.44
CA MET A 1 8.23 -14.98 -4.28
C MET A 1 7.31 -14.11 -3.42
N LEU A 2 7.88 -13.30 -2.53
CA LEU A 2 7.14 -12.36 -1.71
C LEU A 2 6.97 -11.05 -2.48
N SER A 3 5.71 -10.66 -2.66
CA SER A 3 5.29 -9.36 -3.19
C SER A 3 5.67 -8.24 -2.20
N LYS A 4 6.48 -7.30 -2.69
CA LYS A 4 6.76 -6.01 -2.03
C LYS A 4 5.45 -5.25 -1.82
N LEU A 5 5.16 -4.89 -0.58
CA LEU A 5 4.12 -3.94 -0.21
C LEU A 5 4.83 -2.70 0.34
N LEU A 6 4.82 -1.62 -0.44
CA LEU A 6 5.33 -0.31 -0.02
C LEU A 6 4.19 0.67 -0.26
N ILE A 7 3.48 1.02 0.82
CA ILE A 7 2.50 2.10 0.84
C ILE A 7 3.28 3.39 1.10
N SER A 8 3.48 4.18 0.06
CA SER A 8 4.02 5.53 0.16
C SER A 8 2.90 6.48 0.59
N ALA A 9 2.97 7.00 1.81
CA ALA A 9 2.08 8.06 2.27
C ALA A 9 2.45 9.40 1.63
N CYS A 10 1.49 10.03 0.95
CA CYS A 10 1.59 11.41 0.48
C CYS A 10 1.67 12.39 1.65
N GLY A 11 2.80 13.07 1.81
CA GLY A 11 2.92 14.29 2.60
C GLY A 11 2.66 15.51 1.72
N GLY A 12 1.63 16.29 2.05
CA GLY A 12 1.33 17.56 1.38
C GLY A 12 2.31 18.69 1.78
N PRO A 13 2.46 19.74 0.95
CA PRO A 13 3.33 20.87 1.24
C PRO A 13 2.57 22.00 1.96
N GLY A 14 3.05 22.44 3.13
CA GLY A 14 2.52 23.66 3.75
C GLY A 14 2.95 23.88 5.19
N ALA A 15 4.12 24.49 5.40
CA ALA A 15 4.37 25.46 6.46
C ALA A 15 5.81 25.98 6.33
N ALA A 16 5.96 27.17 5.75
CA ALA A 16 7.20 27.94 5.78
C ALA A 16 7.44 28.44 7.21
N ALA A 17 8.50 27.95 7.84
CA ALA A 17 8.99 28.45 9.12
C ALA A 17 10.15 29.43 8.88
N LEU A 18 10.11 30.50 9.67
CA LEU A 18 10.97 31.67 9.65
C LEU A 18 12.45 31.35 9.92
N LEU A 19 13.31 32.21 9.36
CA LEU A 19 14.74 32.38 9.66
C LEU A 19 15.01 32.60 11.17
N PRO A 20 16.24 32.39 11.64
CA PRO A 20 17.12 33.55 11.74
C PRO A 20 18.57 33.31 11.28
N ALA A 21 19.21 34.46 11.09
CA ALA A 21 20.55 34.69 10.60
C ALA A 21 21.65 34.14 11.53
N SER A 22 22.62 33.45 10.93
CA SER A 22 24.07 33.65 11.16
C SER A 22 24.83 32.52 10.46
N GLN A 23 26.08 32.79 10.09
CA GLN A 23 27.03 31.90 9.40
C GLN A 23 26.94 31.90 7.86
N ARG A 24 27.27 33.06 7.29
CA ARG A 24 27.92 33.13 5.97
C ARG A 24 29.42 32.88 6.12
N ILE A 25 29.91 32.08 5.20
CA ILE A 25 31.30 31.71 4.93
C ILE A 25 32.14 32.94 4.55
N MET A 26 33.41 32.87 4.93
CA MET A 26 34.50 33.82 4.74
C MET A 26 34.70 34.29 3.29
N ALA A 27 34.82 35.62 3.17
CA ALA A 27 35.86 36.41 2.51
C ALA A 27 36.45 36.03 1.13
N GLY A 28 36.38 37.03 0.24
CA GLY A 28 37.38 37.36 -0.77
C GLY A 28 36.84 37.33 -2.21
N LEU A 29 37.11 38.27 -3.11
CA LEU A 29 37.81 39.55 -3.09
C LEU A 29 37.56 40.18 -4.49
N MET A 30 37.34 41.50 -4.54
CA MET A 30 37.54 42.43 -5.68
C MET A 30 36.74 42.31 -7.00
N GLY A 31 36.08 43.42 -7.37
CA GLY A 31 35.93 43.84 -8.77
C GLY A 31 34.53 44.34 -9.19
N ALA A 32 34.36 45.66 -9.24
CA ALA A 32 33.33 46.37 -10.01
C ALA A 32 34.03 47.53 -10.75
N PRO A 33 33.43 48.27 -11.71
CA PRO A 33 32.20 48.04 -12.50
C PRO A 33 32.43 48.23 -14.03
N ALA A 34 31.47 47.86 -14.88
CA ALA A 34 31.26 48.55 -16.17
C ALA A 34 29.91 48.19 -16.80
N ALA A 35 29.06 49.19 -16.96
CA ALA A 35 27.88 49.14 -17.81
C ALA A 35 28.31 49.27 -19.29
N ASN A 36 27.74 48.46 -20.18
CA ASN A 36 27.66 48.84 -21.58
C ASN A 36 26.30 48.43 -22.17
N LYS A 37 25.72 49.37 -22.92
CA LYS A 37 24.42 49.27 -23.58
C LYS A 37 24.59 48.58 -24.93
N GLY A 38 23.57 47.81 -25.31
CA GLY A 38 23.22 47.58 -26.71
C GLY A 38 23.66 46.23 -27.28
N ALA A 39 22.68 45.34 -27.49
CA ALA A 39 22.42 44.71 -28.78
C ALA A 39 21.22 43.76 -28.62
N ALA A 40 20.17 44.06 -29.37
CA ALA A 40 19.02 43.19 -29.54
C ALA A 40 19.41 41.91 -30.27
N ALA A 41 18.91 40.76 -29.80
CA ALA A 41 18.36 39.67 -30.62
C ALA A 41 18.11 38.40 -29.78
N THR A 42 16.98 37.74 -30.07
CA THR A 42 16.72 36.30 -29.95
C THR A 42 16.71 35.64 -28.57
N GLY A 43 15.55 35.69 -27.90
CA GLY A 43 15.25 34.86 -26.72
C GLY A 43 13.84 34.27 -26.63
N SER A 44 12.94 34.55 -27.58
CA SER A 44 11.52 34.16 -27.51
C SER A 44 11.24 32.70 -27.86
N GLU A 45 12.22 31.95 -28.39
CA GLU A 45 12.00 30.56 -28.82
C GLU A 45 12.06 29.54 -27.67
N ARG A 46 12.74 29.86 -26.56
CA ARG A 46 12.90 28.93 -25.42
C ARG A 46 11.69 28.85 -24.48
N GLN A 47 10.76 29.81 -24.53
CA GLN A 47 9.57 29.81 -23.67
C GLN A 47 8.32 29.18 -24.32
N GLN A 48 8.27 29.06 -25.65
CA GLN A 48 7.16 28.37 -26.34
C GLN A 48 7.30 26.84 -26.34
N GLN A 49 8.49 26.29 -26.09
CA GLN A 49 8.73 24.84 -26.07
C GLN A 49 8.30 24.13 -24.76
N ARG A 50 7.93 24.83 -23.69
CA ARG A 50 7.52 24.20 -22.40
C ARG A 50 6.01 24.12 -22.18
N ARG A 51 5.19 24.45 -23.19
CA ARG A 51 3.70 24.39 -23.12
C ARG A 51 3.08 23.41 -24.12
N ARG A 52 3.88 22.46 -24.63
CA ARG A 52 3.47 21.50 -25.67
C ARG A 52 3.68 20.07 -25.17
N GLY A 53 2.74 19.59 -24.37
CA GLY A 53 2.67 18.20 -23.92
C GLY A 53 1.34 17.98 -23.23
N TYR A 54 0.58 16.97 -23.68
CA TYR A 54 -0.81 16.62 -23.31
C TYR A 54 -1.94 17.30 -24.10
N ALA A 55 -1.73 17.62 -25.38
CA ALA A 55 -2.85 17.80 -26.30
C ALA A 55 -2.53 17.20 -27.68
N SER A 56 -3.43 16.31 -28.12
CA SER A 56 -3.55 15.70 -29.45
C SER A 56 -2.50 14.64 -29.84
N ALA A 57 -2.73 13.41 -29.37
CA ALA A 57 -2.38 12.22 -30.14
C ALA A 57 -3.60 11.80 -30.99
N SER A 58 -4.07 12.66 -31.90
CA SER A 58 -5.23 12.34 -32.76
C SER A 58 -4.88 11.94 -34.20
N ALA A 59 -3.61 11.64 -34.51
CA ALA A 59 -3.18 11.44 -35.91
C ALA A 59 -2.30 10.19 -36.16
N ALA A 60 -2.27 9.22 -35.24
CA ALA A 60 -1.53 7.96 -35.45
C ALA A 60 -2.43 6.72 -35.58
N ASN A 61 -3.77 6.87 -35.51
CA ASN A 61 -4.65 5.78 -35.09
C ASN A 61 -5.56 5.20 -36.18
N ALA A 62 -5.07 5.09 -37.42
CA ALA A 62 -5.85 4.58 -38.55
C ALA A 62 -5.47 3.15 -39.00
N ALA A 63 -4.43 2.52 -38.44
CA ALA A 63 -3.86 1.30 -39.04
C ALA A 63 -3.95 0.00 -38.21
N THR A 64 -4.60 -0.04 -37.04
CA THR A 64 -4.69 -1.27 -36.21
C THR A 64 -5.95 -1.31 -35.32
N LYS A 65 -7.16 -1.46 -35.88
CA LYS A 65 -8.38 -1.68 -35.07
C LYS A 65 -8.93 -3.11 -35.24
N SER A 66 -8.17 -4.12 -34.82
CA SER A 66 -8.72 -5.46 -34.60
C SER A 66 -9.37 -5.61 -33.22
N TYR A 67 -9.08 -4.72 -32.27
CA TYR A 67 -9.64 -4.72 -30.93
C TYR A 67 -10.26 -3.37 -30.58
N PRO A 68 -11.56 -3.31 -30.21
CA PRO A 68 -12.17 -2.07 -29.73
C PRO A 68 -11.54 -1.68 -28.39
N MET A 69 -11.01 -0.46 -28.31
CA MET A 69 -10.47 0.08 -27.06
C MET A 69 -11.58 0.77 -26.27
N ILE A 70 -11.69 0.44 -24.98
CA ILE A 70 -12.62 1.08 -24.03
C ILE A 70 -11.78 1.82 -23.00
N ASP A 71 -11.98 3.13 -22.92
CA ASP A 71 -11.27 4.00 -21.97
C ASP A 71 -12.11 4.22 -20.71
N HIS A 72 -11.46 4.15 -19.54
CA HIS A 72 -12.08 4.39 -18.25
C HIS A 72 -11.26 5.40 -17.42
N GLN A 73 -11.92 6.22 -16.60
CA GLN A 73 -11.27 7.21 -15.73
C GLN A 73 -11.59 6.95 -14.26
N TYR A 74 -10.52 6.86 -13.47
CA TYR A 74 -10.49 6.58 -12.03
C TYR A 74 -9.36 7.37 -11.36
N ASP A 75 -9.49 7.64 -10.07
CA ASP A 75 -8.46 8.33 -9.28
C ASP A 75 -7.30 7.39 -8.95
N ALA A 76 -7.63 6.12 -8.66
CA ALA A 76 -6.67 5.08 -8.36
C ALA A 76 -7.08 3.75 -9.00
N ILE A 77 -6.08 2.98 -9.42
CA ILE A 77 -6.26 1.63 -9.98
C ILE A 77 -5.43 0.66 -9.14
N VAL A 78 -6.08 -0.37 -8.62
CA VAL A 78 -5.44 -1.47 -7.90
C VAL A 78 -5.42 -2.70 -8.79
N VAL A 79 -4.25 -3.26 -9.02
CA VAL A 79 -4.08 -4.48 -9.81
C VAL A 79 -3.83 -5.66 -8.89
N GLY A 80 -4.82 -6.54 -8.79
CA GLY A 80 -4.86 -7.72 -7.93
C GLY A 80 -5.91 -7.59 -6.82
N ALA A 81 -6.74 -8.62 -6.65
CA ALA A 81 -7.78 -8.68 -5.61
C ALA A 81 -7.49 -9.74 -4.53
N GLY A 82 -6.21 -9.89 -4.16
CA GLY A 82 -5.80 -10.63 -2.96
C GLY A 82 -5.93 -9.80 -1.69
N GLY A 83 -5.45 -10.29 -0.55
CA GLY A 83 -5.57 -9.56 0.73
C GLY A 83 -4.96 -8.15 0.68
N ALA A 84 -3.78 -8.01 0.08
CA ALA A 84 -3.12 -6.71 -0.12
C ALA A 84 -3.94 -5.74 -0.99
N GLY A 85 -4.37 -6.19 -2.15
CA GLY A 85 -5.10 -5.36 -3.10
C GLY A 85 -6.50 -4.98 -2.60
N LEU A 86 -7.22 -5.91 -1.97
CA LEU A 86 -8.50 -5.61 -1.34
C LEU A 86 -8.34 -4.62 -0.19
N ARG A 87 -7.34 -4.79 0.69
CA ARG A 87 -7.10 -3.82 1.78
C ARG A 87 -6.75 -2.44 1.24
N ALA A 88 -5.93 -2.36 0.19
CA ALA A 88 -5.59 -1.10 -0.47
C ALA A 88 -6.83 -0.45 -1.11
N ALA A 89 -7.65 -1.22 -1.83
CA ALA A 89 -8.86 -0.72 -2.47
C ALA A 89 -9.87 -0.21 -1.44
N VAL A 90 -10.05 -0.92 -0.32
CA VAL A 90 -10.88 -0.47 0.82
C VAL A 90 -10.33 0.84 1.39
N GLY A 91 -9.02 0.93 1.66
CA GLY A 91 -8.42 2.15 2.21
C GLY A 91 -8.52 3.37 1.28
N LEU A 92 -8.35 3.17 -0.04
CA LEU A 92 -8.54 4.24 -1.03
C LEU A 92 -10.00 4.69 -1.09
N SER A 93 -10.94 3.76 -0.97
CA SER A 93 -12.38 4.07 -0.99
C SER A 93 -12.84 4.73 0.32
N GLU A 94 -12.27 4.34 1.47
CA GLU A 94 -12.45 5.02 2.77
C GLU A 94 -11.97 6.47 2.71
N ALA A 95 -10.91 6.75 1.94
CA ALA A 95 -10.41 8.09 1.68
C ALA A 95 -11.26 8.89 0.65
N GLY A 96 -12.33 8.29 0.11
CA GLY A 96 -13.23 8.93 -0.85
C GLY A 96 -12.73 8.95 -2.30
N LEU A 97 -11.71 8.16 -2.65
CA LEU A 97 -11.15 8.09 -4.00
C LEU A 97 -11.89 7.07 -4.86
N LYS A 98 -12.21 7.45 -6.11
CA LYS A 98 -12.83 6.56 -7.08
C LYS A 98 -11.82 5.49 -7.52
N THR A 99 -11.97 4.29 -6.97
CA THR A 99 -10.99 3.21 -7.13
C THR A 99 -11.52 2.07 -8.00
N ALA A 100 -10.72 1.63 -8.97
CA ALA A 100 -10.97 0.43 -9.75
C ALA A 100 -10.05 -0.71 -9.30
N CYS A 101 -10.60 -1.91 -9.06
CA CYS A 101 -9.83 -3.09 -8.72
C CYS A 101 -9.83 -4.09 -9.89
N ILE A 102 -8.69 -4.22 -10.57
CA ILE A 102 -8.51 -5.14 -11.70
C ILE A 102 -7.97 -6.46 -11.19
N THR A 103 -8.60 -7.58 -11.54
CA THR A 103 -8.14 -8.91 -11.12
C THR A 103 -8.35 -9.94 -12.22
N LYS A 104 -7.39 -10.85 -12.37
CA LYS A 104 -7.53 -11.97 -13.31
C LYS A 104 -8.52 -13.01 -12.78
N LEU A 105 -8.52 -13.25 -11.48
CA LEU A 105 -9.36 -14.25 -10.83
C LEU A 105 -10.50 -13.55 -10.10
N PHE A 106 -11.58 -14.29 -9.83
CA PHE A 106 -12.57 -13.83 -8.86
C PHE A 106 -11.87 -13.56 -7.50
N PRO A 107 -12.13 -12.43 -6.81
CA PRO A 107 -11.33 -12.01 -5.65
C PRO A 107 -11.08 -13.10 -4.59
N THR A 108 -12.10 -13.89 -4.23
CA THR A 108 -11.99 -14.95 -3.22
C THR A 108 -11.22 -16.20 -3.68
N ARG A 109 -10.85 -16.27 -4.97
CA ARG A 109 -9.97 -17.32 -5.54
C ARG A 109 -8.50 -16.91 -5.55
N SER A 110 -8.15 -15.74 -5.02
CA SER A 110 -6.76 -15.31 -4.85
C SER A 110 -6.00 -16.21 -3.89
N HIS A 111 -4.70 -16.41 -4.09
CA HIS A 111 -3.88 -17.35 -3.30
C HIS A 111 -3.81 -17.01 -1.80
N THR A 112 -4.16 -15.79 -1.40
CA THR A 112 -4.39 -15.43 0.01
C THR A 112 -5.36 -16.39 0.71
N VAL A 113 -6.35 -16.95 0.00
CA VAL A 113 -7.32 -17.91 0.55
C VAL A 113 -6.68 -19.18 1.11
N ALA A 114 -5.51 -19.57 0.58
CA ALA A 114 -4.79 -20.78 0.97
C ALA A 114 -3.85 -20.56 2.16
N ALA A 115 -3.74 -19.34 2.69
CA ALA A 115 -2.93 -19.10 3.89
C ALA A 115 -3.61 -19.72 5.12
N GLN A 116 -2.83 -20.47 5.91
CA GLN A 116 -3.36 -21.23 7.05
C GLN A 116 -2.89 -20.63 8.38
N GLY A 117 -1.55 -20.56 8.55
CA GLY A 117 -0.88 -20.40 9.85
C GLY A 117 -1.38 -19.24 10.70
N GLY A 118 -1.54 -18.05 10.12
CA GLY A 118 -1.99 -16.86 10.85
C GLY A 118 -1.34 -15.57 10.36
N ILE A 119 -1.52 -14.51 11.14
CA ILE A 119 -0.91 -13.19 10.96
C ILE A 119 -0.16 -12.80 12.23
N ASN A 120 1.09 -12.35 12.09
CA ASN A 120 1.93 -12.01 13.23
C ASN A 120 1.65 -10.58 13.71
N ALA A 121 1.32 -10.43 14.99
CA ALA A 121 1.20 -9.13 15.64
C ALA A 121 1.53 -9.26 17.13
N ALA A 122 2.34 -8.33 17.64
CA ALA A 122 2.66 -8.26 19.06
C ALA A 122 1.49 -7.65 19.85
N LEU A 123 0.39 -8.42 19.97
CA LEU A 123 -0.80 -8.05 20.73
C LEU A 123 -0.62 -8.27 22.24
N GLY A 124 0.25 -9.21 22.62
CA GLY A 124 0.49 -9.55 24.02
C GLY A 124 -0.68 -10.29 24.69
N ASN A 125 -1.49 -11.05 23.93
CA ASN A 125 -2.69 -11.70 24.47
C ASN A 125 -2.39 -13.02 25.20
N MET A 126 -1.32 -13.72 24.82
CA MET A 126 -0.93 -15.01 25.41
C MET A 126 0.21 -14.86 26.42
N SER A 127 1.18 -14.00 26.10
CA SER A 127 2.33 -13.65 26.93
C SER A 127 2.66 -12.19 26.71
N VAL A 128 3.46 -11.59 27.59
CA VAL A 128 4.05 -10.27 27.33
C VAL A 128 4.79 -10.32 25.99
N ASP A 129 4.58 -9.31 25.14
CA ASP A 129 5.23 -9.20 23.84
C ASP A 129 5.53 -7.73 23.52
N ASP A 130 6.54 -7.49 22.69
CA ASP A 130 6.93 -6.16 22.22
C ASP A 130 7.12 -6.23 20.69
N TRP A 131 6.61 -5.22 19.97
CA TRP A 131 6.81 -5.09 18.54
C TRP A 131 8.29 -5.03 18.14
N ARG A 132 9.17 -4.57 19.05
CA ARG A 132 10.62 -4.54 18.85
C ARG A 132 11.23 -5.94 18.83
N TRP A 133 10.69 -6.88 19.60
CA TRP A 133 11.12 -8.28 19.56
C TRP A 133 10.70 -8.94 18.24
N HIS A 134 9.48 -8.64 17.79
CA HIS A 134 9.01 -9.05 16.47
C HIS A 134 9.87 -8.47 15.34
N ALA A 135 10.28 -7.20 15.45
CA ALA A 135 11.19 -6.58 14.50
C ALA A 135 12.56 -7.28 14.51
N TYR A 136 13.13 -7.56 15.68
CA TYR A 136 14.39 -8.29 15.79
C TYR A 136 14.34 -9.67 15.11
N ASP A 137 13.29 -10.45 15.39
CA ASP A 137 13.10 -11.76 14.76
C ASP A 137 12.96 -11.65 13.24
N THR A 138 12.30 -10.61 12.76
CA THR A 138 12.11 -10.38 11.31
C THR A 138 13.42 -9.98 10.63
N ILE A 139 14.19 -9.06 11.24
CA ILE A 139 15.49 -8.65 10.71
C ILE A 139 16.41 -9.89 10.71
N LYS A 140 16.42 -10.68 11.79
CA LYS A 140 17.25 -11.89 11.92
C LYS A 140 16.84 -12.96 10.92
N GLY A 141 15.54 -13.20 10.78
CA GLY A 141 14.97 -14.15 9.82
C GLY A 141 15.19 -13.75 8.37
N SER A 142 15.39 -12.46 8.09
CA SER A 142 15.77 -11.95 6.76
C SER A 142 17.27 -12.11 6.45
N ASP A 143 18.05 -12.69 7.37
CA ASP A 143 19.50 -12.80 7.27
C ASP A 143 20.18 -11.43 7.06
N TRP A 144 19.68 -10.41 7.76
CA TRP A 144 20.11 -9.01 7.65
C TRP A 144 20.00 -8.37 6.27
N LEU A 145 19.34 -9.02 5.31
CA LEU A 145 19.10 -8.49 3.96
C LEU A 145 17.85 -7.59 3.89
N GLY A 146 16.97 -7.67 4.90
CA GLY A 146 15.75 -6.87 4.94
C GLY A 146 15.98 -5.40 5.30
N ASP A 147 15.29 -4.51 4.61
CA ASP A 147 15.28 -3.08 4.89
C ASP A 147 14.66 -2.82 6.28
N GLN A 148 15.48 -2.33 7.22
CA GLN A 148 15.10 -2.27 8.64
C GLN A 148 14.03 -1.22 8.92
N ASP A 149 13.99 -0.13 8.15
CA ASP A 149 12.96 0.90 8.23
C ASP A 149 11.57 0.34 7.88
N ALA A 150 11.49 -0.44 6.80
CA ALA A 150 10.27 -1.12 6.37
C ALA A 150 9.84 -2.18 7.40
N ILE A 151 10.78 -2.96 7.92
CA ILE A 151 10.49 -3.98 8.95
C ILE A 151 9.97 -3.32 10.24
N GLN A 152 10.62 -2.24 10.70
CA GLN A 152 10.18 -1.52 11.88
C GLN A 152 8.77 -0.96 11.70
N TYR A 153 8.45 -0.37 10.55
CA TYR A 153 7.10 0.11 10.24
C TYR A 153 6.09 -1.04 10.28
N MET A 154 6.38 -2.15 9.59
CA MET A 154 5.51 -3.32 9.54
C MET A 154 5.23 -3.88 10.94
N CYS A 155 6.26 -4.11 11.76
CA CYS A 155 6.10 -4.70 13.08
C CYS A 155 5.40 -3.76 14.07
N ARG A 156 5.64 -2.45 13.97
CA ARG A 156 4.99 -1.43 14.80
C ARG A 156 3.51 -1.27 14.49
N GLU A 157 3.12 -1.33 13.21
CA GLU A 157 1.72 -1.17 12.78
C GLU A 157 0.93 -2.49 12.81
N ALA A 158 1.59 -3.65 12.88
CA ALA A 158 0.94 -4.96 12.89
C ALA A 158 -0.17 -5.12 13.95
N PRO A 159 -0.02 -4.70 15.23
CA PRO A 159 -1.09 -4.78 16.22
C PRO A 159 -2.36 -4.03 15.79
N LYS A 160 -2.21 -2.80 15.27
CA LYS A 160 -3.35 -1.99 14.82
C LYS A 160 -4.03 -2.62 13.61
N ALA A 161 -3.25 -3.14 12.66
CA ALA A 161 -3.78 -3.80 11.46
C ALA A 161 -4.56 -5.08 11.80
N VAL A 162 -4.11 -5.87 12.78
CA VAL A 162 -4.84 -7.08 13.19
C VAL A 162 -6.13 -6.74 13.93
N ILE A 163 -6.13 -5.71 14.78
CA ILE A 163 -7.34 -5.21 15.46
C ILE A 163 -8.33 -4.65 14.44
N GLU A 164 -7.86 -3.95 13.40
CA GLU A 164 -8.69 -3.49 12.31
C GLU A 164 -9.40 -4.65 11.58
N LEU A 165 -8.66 -5.72 11.27
CA LEU A 165 -9.26 -6.92 10.66
C LEU A 165 -10.31 -7.58 11.57
N GLU A 166 -10.07 -7.62 12.88
CA GLU A 166 -11.07 -8.09 13.84
C GLU A 166 -12.34 -7.20 13.80
N ASN A 167 -12.16 -5.88 13.78
CA ASN A 167 -13.27 -4.92 13.71
C ASN A 167 -14.06 -5.00 12.39
N TYR A 168 -13.41 -5.41 11.29
CA TYR A 168 -14.10 -5.74 10.05
C TYR A 168 -14.89 -7.05 10.11
N GLY A 169 -14.78 -7.80 11.20
CA GLY A 169 -15.50 -9.05 11.44
C GLY A 169 -14.72 -10.30 11.06
N LEU A 170 -13.37 -10.25 11.05
CA LEU A 170 -12.56 -11.46 10.86
C LEU A 170 -12.73 -12.39 12.07
N PRO A 171 -13.23 -13.63 11.88
CA PRO A 171 -13.50 -14.56 12.98
C PRO A 171 -12.21 -15.20 13.51
N PHE A 172 -11.41 -14.44 14.24
CA PHE A 172 -10.25 -14.98 14.95
C PHE A 172 -10.69 -16.00 16.00
N SER A 173 -9.84 -17.02 16.22
CA SER A 173 -9.96 -17.89 17.38
C SER A 173 -9.80 -17.07 18.66
N ARG A 174 -10.43 -17.51 19.75
CA ARG A 174 -10.49 -16.75 21.01
C ARG A 174 -9.77 -17.49 22.13
N THR A 175 -9.18 -16.72 23.05
CA THR A 175 -8.75 -17.22 24.36
C THR A 175 -9.94 -17.32 25.30
N ASP A 176 -9.76 -17.94 26.47
CA ASP A 176 -10.80 -18.04 27.52
C ASP A 176 -11.29 -16.64 27.97
N ASP A 177 -10.40 -15.64 27.90
CA ASP A 177 -10.70 -14.23 28.21
C ASP A 177 -11.39 -13.47 27.04
N GLY A 178 -11.71 -14.14 25.93
CA GLY A 178 -12.35 -13.53 24.76
C GLY A 178 -11.42 -12.69 23.87
N LYS A 179 -10.11 -12.67 24.16
CA LYS A 179 -9.10 -11.99 23.31
C LYS A 179 -8.75 -12.84 22.09
N ILE A 180 -8.09 -12.23 21.11
CA ILE A 180 -7.60 -12.96 19.93
C ILE A 180 -6.54 -13.98 20.37
N TYR A 181 -6.80 -15.26 20.08
CA TYR A 181 -5.87 -16.36 20.32
C TYR A 181 -4.63 -16.24 19.43
N GLN A 182 -3.45 -16.47 20.02
CA GLN A 182 -2.17 -16.45 19.32
C GLN A 182 -1.44 -17.76 19.54
N ARG A 183 -0.90 -18.34 18.46
CA ARG A 183 -0.11 -19.58 18.50
C ARG A 183 1.38 -19.30 18.37
N ALA A 184 2.18 -20.27 18.80
CA ALA A 184 3.60 -20.31 18.47
C ALA A 184 3.80 -20.51 16.96
N PHE A 185 4.85 -19.89 16.44
CA PHE A 185 5.29 -20.05 15.06
C PHE A 185 6.83 -20.08 15.00
N GLY A 186 7.36 -20.66 13.93
CA GLY A 186 8.81 -20.78 13.76
C GLY A 186 9.50 -19.42 13.68
N GLY A 187 10.68 -19.31 14.29
CA GLY A 187 11.51 -18.09 14.24
C GLY A 187 10.97 -16.92 15.08
N GLN A 188 10.11 -17.18 16.06
CA GLN A 188 9.54 -16.17 16.95
C GLN A 188 10.07 -16.33 18.38
N SER A 189 10.69 -15.29 18.91
CA SER A 189 11.31 -15.30 20.23
C SER A 189 10.94 -14.10 21.09
N LEU A 190 11.04 -14.27 22.41
CA LEU A 190 10.93 -13.17 23.38
C LEU A 190 12.33 -12.60 23.68
N ASP A 191 12.38 -11.36 24.21
CA ASP A 191 13.62 -10.70 24.66
C ASP A 191 14.80 -10.78 23.66
N TYR A 192 14.58 -10.39 22.40
CA TYR A 192 15.61 -10.39 21.36
C TYR A 192 16.33 -11.75 21.19
N GLY A 193 15.60 -12.87 21.27
CA GLY A 193 16.15 -14.21 21.10
C GLY A 193 16.54 -14.92 22.39
N LYS A 194 16.38 -14.30 23.56
CA LYS A 194 16.83 -14.83 24.84
C LYS A 194 15.71 -15.37 25.72
N GLY A 195 14.48 -14.92 25.51
CA GLY A 195 13.32 -15.21 26.35
C GLY A 195 12.52 -16.45 25.94
N GLY A 196 13.06 -17.31 25.07
CA GLY A 196 12.37 -18.52 24.59
C GLY A 196 11.34 -18.23 23.48
N GLN A 197 10.41 -19.16 23.29
CA GLN A 197 9.42 -19.14 22.21
C GLN A 197 8.33 -18.10 22.45
N ALA A 198 8.05 -17.27 21.44
CA ALA A 198 6.95 -16.31 21.49
C ALA A 198 5.64 -16.88 20.89
N TYR A 199 4.51 -16.31 21.33
CA TYR A 199 3.15 -16.66 20.91
C TYR A 199 2.46 -15.44 20.31
N ARG A 200 2.80 -15.09 19.07
CA ARG A 200 2.32 -13.84 18.43
C ARG A 200 1.61 -14.01 17.10
N CYS A 201 1.42 -15.24 16.64
CA CYS A 201 0.71 -15.53 15.41
C CYS A 201 -0.80 -15.63 15.69
N ALA A 202 -1.55 -14.57 15.42
CA ALA A 202 -3.01 -14.56 15.52
C ALA A 202 -3.62 -15.42 14.41
N CYS A 203 -4.54 -16.32 14.75
CA CYS A 203 -5.10 -17.27 13.78
C CYS A 203 -6.61 -17.44 13.91
N ALA A 204 -7.24 -17.80 12.79
CA ALA A 204 -8.60 -18.33 12.75
C ALA A 204 -8.50 -19.83 12.44
N ALA A 205 -8.34 -20.63 13.50
CA ALA A 205 -7.97 -22.04 13.41
C ALA A 205 -6.77 -22.26 12.45
N ASP A 206 -6.96 -23.05 11.40
CA ASP A 206 -5.99 -23.35 10.33
C ASP A 206 -6.41 -22.74 8.98
N ARG A 207 -7.33 -21.76 8.98
CA ARG A 207 -7.91 -21.17 7.76
C ARG A 207 -7.90 -19.65 7.79
N THR A 208 -6.87 -19.06 8.38
CA THR A 208 -6.77 -17.61 8.57
C THR A 208 -6.85 -16.83 7.26
N GLY A 209 -6.23 -17.33 6.18
CA GLY A 209 -6.28 -16.73 4.86
C GLY A 209 -7.66 -16.75 4.22
N HIS A 210 -8.40 -17.85 4.39
CA HIS A 210 -9.78 -17.96 3.95
C HIS A 210 -10.66 -16.94 4.68
N ALA A 211 -10.59 -16.91 6.00
CA ALA A 211 -11.33 -15.96 6.82
C ALA A 211 -11.01 -14.50 6.42
N MET A 212 -9.72 -14.16 6.34
CA MET A 212 -9.27 -12.81 6.01
C MET A 212 -9.74 -12.36 4.62
N LEU A 213 -9.63 -13.21 3.61
CA LEU A 213 -9.99 -12.84 2.25
C LEU A 213 -11.50 -12.64 2.08
N HIS A 214 -12.32 -13.47 2.73
CA HIS A 214 -13.76 -13.32 2.74
C HIS A 214 -14.22 -12.07 3.49
N THR A 215 -13.61 -11.75 4.64
CA THR A 215 -13.89 -10.52 5.39
C THR A 215 -13.55 -9.27 4.56
N LEU A 216 -12.36 -9.22 3.95
CA LEU A 216 -11.93 -8.08 3.13
C LEU A 216 -12.78 -7.92 1.87
N TYR A 217 -13.20 -9.03 1.25
CA TYR A 217 -14.12 -8.97 0.12
C TYR A 217 -15.49 -8.43 0.52
N GLY A 218 -16.04 -8.86 1.68
CA GLY A 218 -17.28 -8.30 2.23
C GLY A 218 -17.18 -6.80 2.49
N MET A 219 -16.05 -6.34 3.05
CA MET A 219 -15.78 -4.91 3.23
C MET A 219 -15.69 -4.15 1.91
N ALA A 220 -15.05 -4.73 0.90
CA ALA A 220 -14.99 -4.11 -0.43
C ALA A 220 -16.38 -3.94 -1.08
N MET A 221 -17.29 -4.89 -0.85
CA MET A 221 -18.69 -4.76 -1.29
C MET A 221 -19.42 -3.63 -0.56
N LYS A 222 -19.17 -3.45 0.75
CA LYS A 222 -19.75 -2.35 1.54
C LYS A 222 -19.39 -0.96 0.98
N PHE A 223 -18.19 -0.82 0.41
CA PHE A 223 -17.72 0.42 -0.21
C PHE A 223 -17.99 0.52 -1.72
N ASN A 224 -18.79 -0.39 -2.30
CA ASN A 224 -19.16 -0.39 -3.73
C ASN A 224 -17.96 -0.33 -4.70
N ILE A 225 -16.86 -0.98 -4.34
CA ILE A 225 -15.63 -1.00 -5.15
C ILE A 225 -15.91 -1.69 -6.49
N GLN A 226 -15.48 -1.06 -7.58
CA GLN A 226 -15.69 -1.59 -8.94
C GLN A 226 -14.61 -2.63 -9.26
N PHE A 227 -15.04 -3.87 -9.52
CA PHE A 227 -14.15 -4.97 -9.85
C PHE A 227 -14.15 -5.26 -11.36
N PHE A 228 -12.95 -5.31 -11.94
CA PHE A 228 -12.73 -5.67 -13.33
C PHE A 228 -12.07 -7.05 -13.39
N GLY A 229 -12.89 -8.08 -13.57
CA GLY A 229 -12.51 -9.49 -13.50
C GLY A 229 -12.40 -10.17 -14.86
N GLY A 230 -11.30 -10.88 -15.11
CA GLY A 230 -11.08 -11.67 -16.34
C GLY A 230 -11.76 -13.05 -16.32
N GLY A 231 -13.06 -13.10 -16.58
CA GLY A 231 -13.66 -14.28 -17.22
C GLY A 231 -13.57 -14.14 -18.74
N VAL A 232 -13.52 -15.25 -19.47
CA VAL A 232 -13.66 -15.37 -20.94
C VAL A 232 -14.94 -14.70 -21.51
N TRP A 233 -15.75 -14.07 -20.65
CA TRP A 233 -16.94 -13.31 -20.97
C TRP A 233 -16.84 -11.88 -20.45
N GLY A 234 -16.49 -10.97 -21.34
CA GLY A 234 -17.06 -9.62 -21.37
C GLY A 234 -16.48 -8.60 -20.39
N TRP A 235 -15.53 -7.80 -20.90
CA TRP A 235 -15.44 -6.36 -20.62
C TRP A 235 -16.66 -5.60 -21.21
N ARG A 236 -17.88 -6.10 -20.92
CA ARG A 236 -19.14 -5.50 -21.38
C ARG A 236 -20.26 -5.93 -20.44
N ARG A 237 -20.50 -5.07 -19.45
CA ARG A 237 -21.73 -4.86 -18.66
C ARG A 237 -21.30 -3.74 -17.68
N ASP A 238 -21.82 -2.52 -17.73
CA ASP A 238 -23.24 -2.14 -17.74
C ASP A 238 -24.08 -3.22 -17.06
N ALA A 239 -23.77 -3.48 -15.80
CA ALA A 239 -24.67 -4.14 -14.89
C ALA A 239 -24.56 -3.42 -13.55
N GLY A 240 -25.58 -2.60 -13.27
CA GLY A 240 -26.00 -2.43 -11.89
C GLY A 240 -26.14 -3.82 -11.29
N VAL A 241 -25.28 -4.12 -10.32
CA VAL A 241 -25.43 -5.32 -9.50
C VAL A 241 -26.59 -5.02 -8.57
N GLY A 242 -27.79 -5.38 -9.03
CA GLY A 242 -28.92 -5.61 -8.15
C GLY A 242 -28.53 -6.69 -7.17
N VAL A 243 -28.50 -6.30 -5.90
CA VAL A 243 -28.49 -7.22 -4.76
C VAL A 243 -29.82 -7.98 -4.80
N CYS A 244 -29.75 -9.30 -4.94
CA CYS A 244 -30.84 -10.19 -4.54
C CYS A 244 -30.62 -10.60 -3.08
#